data_AF-A0A8J4S5Z2-F1
#
_entry.id   AF-A0A8J4S5Z2-F1
#
_cell.length_a   1.000
_cell.length_b   1.000
_cell.length_c   1.000
_cell.angle_alpha   90.00
_cell.angle_beta   90.00
_cell.angle_gamma   90.00
#
_symmetry.space_group_name_H-M   'P 1'
#
loop_
_entity.id
_entity.type
_entity.pdbx_description
1 polymer ?
#
loop_
_entity_poly.entity_id
_entity_poly.type
_entity_poly.pdbx_seq_one_letter_code
_entity_poly.pdbx_strand_id
1 'polypeptide(L)'
;MMNAERTELTEEDVAPPTTGTVKQEKSTASVYGLRALATVVFDIDSGQKLDALHPSTCGLSEAAKTSLAHLALPHCNNQDEGDTQFIVRFRDGPDDSQLLFGFVLFRQQKDESRTRGYFQKALVLVSTEPYVDLYDRVLRVIGPLFFKVGQKVLDAVYNNINSWYVQ
;
A
#
# COMPACT_ATOMS: atom_id res chain seq x y z
N MET A 1 -12.40 72.57 31.25
CA MET A 1 -12.07 71.95 32.55
C MET A 1 -12.13 70.45 32.31
N MET A 2 -11.00 69.75 32.09
CA MET A 2 -10.14 69.07 33.11
C MET A 2 -11.01 68.18 34.02
N ASN A 3 -10.89 66.84 34.14
CA ASN A 3 -9.85 65.82 33.92
C ASN A 3 -10.58 64.45 33.68
N ALA A 4 -10.18 63.54 32.77
CA ALA A 4 -9.06 62.58 32.76
C ALA A 4 -9.17 61.40 33.76
N GLU A 5 -9.48 60.19 33.26
CA GLU A 5 -9.06 58.87 33.78
C GLU A 5 -9.25 57.85 32.62
N ARG A 6 -8.16 57.45 31.95
CA ARG A 6 -7.32 56.24 32.16
C ARG A 6 -7.83 55.05 31.33
N THR A 7 -7.19 54.83 30.19
CA THR A 7 -7.43 53.73 29.25
C THR A 7 -6.77 52.44 29.75
N GLU A 8 -7.55 51.39 29.96
CA GLU A 8 -7.06 50.01 30.14
C GLU A 8 -7.43 49.17 28.90
N LEU A 9 -6.49 48.31 28.50
CA LEU A 9 -6.46 47.51 27.28
C LEU A 9 -7.45 46.34 27.37
N THR A 10 -8.22 46.08 26.31
CA THR A 10 -8.98 44.82 26.14
C THR A 10 -8.25 43.91 25.16
N GLU A 11 -7.92 42.70 25.62
CA GLU A 11 -7.33 41.60 24.86
C GLU A 11 -8.21 41.20 23.68
N GLU A 12 -7.61 41.02 22.50
CA GLU A 12 -8.28 40.55 21.29
C GLU A 12 -8.65 39.06 21.40
N ASP A 13 -9.84 38.78 20.89
CA ASP A 13 -10.56 37.53 20.75
C ASP A 13 -9.78 36.49 19.91
N VAL A 14 -9.15 35.51 20.56
CA VAL A 14 -8.63 34.30 19.91
C VAL A 14 -9.65 33.19 20.08
N ALA A 15 -10.53 33.04 19.09
CA ALA A 15 -11.41 31.90 18.96
C ALA A 15 -10.59 30.58 18.86
N PRO A 16 -10.99 29.50 19.53
CA PRO A 16 -10.26 28.24 19.48
C PRO A 16 -10.36 27.60 18.09
N PRO A 17 -9.29 26.95 17.59
CA PRO A 17 -9.34 26.26 16.30
C PRO A 17 -10.32 25.10 16.38
N THR A 18 -11.28 25.10 15.46
CA THR A 18 -12.30 24.07 15.31
C THR A 18 -11.64 22.76 14.92
N THR A 19 -11.61 21.81 15.84
CA THR A 19 -11.20 20.42 15.61
C THR A 19 -12.14 19.79 14.57
N GLY A 20 -11.72 19.81 13.31
CA GLY A 20 -12.33 19.04 12.24
C GLY A 20 -12.22 17.56 12.58
N THR A 21 -13.31 16.98 13.07
CA THR A 21 -13.43 15.54 13.28
C THR A 21 -13.47 14.89 11.90
N VAL A 22 -12.33 14.41 11.43
CA VAL A 22 -12.26 13.51 10.28
C VAL A 22 -13.01 12.24 10.69
N LYS A 23 -14.23 12.08 10.18
CA LYS A 23 -14.98 10.82 10.30
C LYS A 23 -14.20 9.75 9.55
N GLN A 24 -13.55 8.89 10.30
CA GLN A 24 -12.87 7.71 9.80
C GLN A 24 -13.95 6.75 9.27
N GLU A 25 -14.15 6.76 7.95
CA GLU A 25 -15.06 5.82 7.30
C GLU A 25 -14.54 4.40 7.54
N LYS A 26 -15.32 3.62 8.27
CA LYS A 26 -15.03 2.24 8.59
C LYS A 26 -15.16 1.44 7.29
N SER A 27 -14.03 1.08 6.68
CA SER A 27 -13.96 0.18 5.52
C SER A 27 -14.83 -1.05 5.79
N THR A 28 -15.89 -1.23 5.00
CA THR A 28 -16.61 -2.51 4.97
C THR A 28 -15.62 -3.60 4.59
N ALA A 29 -15.60 -4.71 5.32
CA ALA A 29 -14.68 -5.80 5.03
C ALA A 29 -14.97 -6.36 3.63
N SER A 30 -13.92 -6.50 2.80
CA SER A 30 -14.03 -7.14 1.49
C SER A 30 -14.46 -8.60 1.66
N VAL A 31 -15.41 -9.05 0.84
CA VAL A 31 -15.91 -10.44 0.82
C VAL A 31 -14.77 -11.45 0.70
N TYR A 32 -13.76 -11.14 -0.11
CA TYR A 32 -12.62 -12.02 -0.36
C TYR A 32 -11.40 -11.65 0.50
N GLY A 33 -11.57 -10.80 1.52
CA GLY A 33 -10.50 -10.36 2.39
C GLY A 33 -9.49 -9.41 1.75
N LEU A 34 -9.72 -8.93 0.52
CA LEU A 34 -8.82 -8.00 -0.16
C LEU A 34 -8.76 -6.68 0.62
N ARG A 35 -7.58 -6.40 1.19
CA ARG A 35 -7.33 -5.19 1.96
C ARG A 35 -6.74 -4.09 1.11
N ALA A 36 -5.74 -4.42 0.29
CA ALA A 36 -5.07 -3.46 -0.58
C ALA A 36 -4.34 -4.14 -1.75
N LEU A 37 -4.03 -3.36 -2.78
CA LEU A 37 -2.96 -3.65 -3.73
C LEU A 37 -1.77 -2.77 -3.40
N ALA A 38 -0.58 -3.37 -3.42
CA ALA A 38 0.68 -2.68 -3.18
C ALA A 38 1.64 -2.89 -4.34
N THR A 39 2.58 -1.97 -4.49
CA THR A 39 3.67 -2.08 -5.44
C THR A 39 4.97 -1.88 -4.70
N VAL A 40 5.98 -2.71 -4.96
CA VAL A 40 7.30 -2.62 -4.34
C VAL A 40 8.36 -2.56 -5.42
N VAL A 41 9.35 -1.69 -5.26
CA VAL A 41 10.47 -1.51 -6.21
C VAL A 41 11.80 -1.57 -5.48
N PHE A 42 12.86 -1.95 -6.20
CA PHE A 42 14.22 -1.80 -5.71
C PHE A 42 14.82 -0.47 -6.18
N ASP A 43 15.22 0.33 -5.19
CA ASP A 43 15.98 1.56 -5.33
C ASP A 43 17.45 1.32 -4.94
N ILE A 44 18.38 1.94 -5.65
CA ILE A 44 19.81 1.69 -5.41
C ILE A 44 20.30 2.31 -4.10
N ASP A 45 19.72 3.43 -3.69
CA ASP A 45 20.16 4.21 -2.53
C ASP A 45 19.41 3.76 -1.27
N SER A 46 18.12 3.47 -1.41
CA SER A 46 17.27 3.08 -0.27
C SER A 46 16.93 1.60 -0.17
N GLY A 47 17.31 0.78 -1.17
CA GLY A 47 16.95 -0.64 -1.21
C GLY A 47 15.48 -0.88 -1.59
N GLN A 48 14.86 -1.92 -1.02
CA GLN A 48 13.46 -2.24 -1.28
C GLN A 48 12.54 -1.19 -0.66
N LYS A 49 11.61 -0.62 -1.44
CA LYS A 49 10.62 0.34 -0.92
C LYS A 49 9.25 0.15 -1.54
N LEU A 50 8.24 0.54 -0.77
CA LEU A 50 6.87 0.64 -1.24
C LEU A 50 6.77 1.80 -2.26
N ASP A 51 6.31 1.49 -3.46
CA ASP A 51 6.13 2.42 -4.59
C ASP A 51 4.69 2.95 -4.66
N ALA A 52 3.71 2.10 -4.33
CA ALA A 52 2.30 2.47 -4.28
C ALA A 52 1.51 1.58 -3.33
N LEU A 53 0.40 2.12 -2.84
CA LEU A 53 -0.58 1.43 -2.03
C LEU A 53 -1.98 1.94 -2.38
N HIS A 54 -2.89 1.01 -2.70
CA HIS A 54 -4.26 1.33 -3.05
C HIS A 54 -5.26 0.40 -2.33
N PRO A 55 -6.28 0.94 -1.66
CA PRO A 55 -6.46 2.37 -1.38
C PRO A 55 -5.38 2.85 -0.40
N SER A 56 -4.96 4.11 -0.51
CA SER A 56 -3.99 4.70 0.43
C SER A 56 -4.52 4.75 1.87
N THR A 57 -5.84 4.67 2.03
CA THR A 57 -6.58 4.66 3.30
C THR A 57 -6.81 3.26 3.88
N CYS A 58 -6.17 2.20 3.34
CA CYS A 58 -6.36 0.81 3.79
C CYS A 58 -5.90 0.50 5.23
N GLY A 59 -5.32 1.49 5.92
CA GLY A 59 -4.96 1.43 7.33
C GLY A 59 -3.81 0.48 7.66
N LEU A 60 -2.96 0.09 6.69
CA LEU A 60 -1.75 -0.67 6.99
C LEU A 60 -0.78 0.17 7.81
N SER A 61 -0.21 -0.40 8.87
CA SER A 61 0.79 0.27 9.70
C SER A 61 2.10 0.50 8.93
N GLU A 62 2.94 1.42 9.40
CA GLU A 62 4.28 1.62 8.84
C GLU A 62 5.19 0.39 8.99
N ALA A 63 5.03 -0.37 10.08
CA ALA A 63 5.75 -1.62 10.29
C ALA A 63 5.31 -2.70 9.28
N ALA A 64 4.02 -2.74 8.94
CA ALA A 64 3.47 -3.63 7.94
C ALA A 64 3.99 -3.29 6.54
N LYS A 65 3.97 -2.01 6.17
CA LYS A 65 4.49 -1.49 4.89
C LYS A 65 5.98 -1.81 4.72
N THR A 66 6.76 -1.62 5.77
CA THR A 66 8.19 -1.95 5.81
C THR A 66 8.40 -3.45 5.61
N SER A 67 7.68 -4.28 6.37
CA SER A 67 7.73 -5.74 6.25
C SER A 67 7.36 -6.22 4.86
N LEU A 68 6.29 -5.67 4.28
CA LEU A 68 5.83 -5.97 2.92
C LEU A 68 6.90 -5.63 1.87
N ALA A 69 7.55 -4.47 1.99
CA ALA A 69 8.60 -4.06 1.07
C ALA A 69 9.81 -5.00 1.09
N HIS A 70 10.25 -5.43 2.29
CA HIS A 70 11.36 -6.38 2.42
C HIS A 70 11.02 -7.77 1.89
N LEU A 71 9.79 -8.25 2.12
CA LEU A 71 9.37 -9.60 1.76
C LEU A 71 8.99 -9.75 0.28
N ALA A 72 8.55 -8.68 -0.39
CA ALA A 72 8.05 -8.75 -1.77
C ALA A 72 9.13 -8.85 -2.85
N LEU A 73 10.41 -8.68 -2.50
CA LEU A 73 11.53 -8.77 -3.46
C LEU A 73 12.49 -9.89 -3.01
N PRO A 74 12.62 -10.98 -3.79
CA PRO A 74 13.53 -12.08 -3.47
C PRO A 74 14.99 -11.60 -3.34
N HIS A 75 15.70 -12.05 -2.32
CA HIS A 75 17.10 -11.66 -2.09
C HIS A 75 18.10 -12.34 -3.03
N CYS A 76 17.69 -13.38 -3.75
CA CYS A 76 18.58 -14.11 -4.67
C CYS A 76 18.54 -13.50 -6.07
N ASN A 77 19.67 -12.92 -6.48
CA ASN A 77 19.87 -12.40 -7.84
C ASN A 77 20.06 -13.48 -8.91
N ASN A 78 20.11 -14.77 -8.52
CA ASN A 78 20.19 -15.90 -9.45
C ASN A 78 18.81 -16.30 -10.03
N GLN A 79 17.76 -15.52 -9.76
CA GLN A 79 16.45 -15.74 -10.39
C GLN A 79 16.56 -15.40 -11.88
N ASP A 80 16.17 -16.37 -12.71
CA ASP A 80 16.01 -16.23 -14.15
C ASP A 80 15.13 -15.02 -14.49
N GLU A 81 15.42 -14.34 -15.60
CA GLU A 81 14.58 -13.24 -16.09
C GLU A 81 13.13 -13.71 -16.26
N GLY A 82 12.17 -12.91 -15.78
CA GLY A 82 10.76 -13.22 -15.90
C GLY A 82 9.93 -12.86 -14.67
N ASP A 83 8.82 -13.58 -14.53
CA ASP A 83 7.80 -13.39 -13.51
C ASP A 83 7.82 -14.56 -12.51
N THR A 84 7.90 -14.25 -11.21
CA THR A 84 7.82 -15.23 -10.12
C THR A 84 6.64 -14.89 -9.21
N GLN A 85 5.78 -15.87 -8.94
CA GLN A 85 4.68 -15.74 -8.00
C GLN A 85 5.00 -16.46 -6.68
N PHE A 86 4.72 -15.81 -5.56
CA PHE A 86 4.88 -16.41 -4.23
C PHE A 86 3.99 -15.72 -3.20
N ILE A 87 3.92 -16.29 -1.99
CA ILE A 87 3.08 -15.78 -0.91
C ILE A 87 3.96 -15.50 0.30
N VAL A 88 3.79 -14.31 0.86
CA VAL A 88 4.42 -13.89 2.10
C VAL A 88 3.38 -13.72 3.18
N ARG A 89 3.81 -13.88 4.43
CA ARG A 89 2.99 -13.62 5.61
C ARG A 89 3.67 -12.59 6.48
N PHE A 90 2.92 -11.61 6.94
CA PHE A 90 3.43 -10.53 7.76
C PHE A 90 2.36 -10.05 8.73
N ARG A 91 2.76 -9.40 9.81
CA ARG A 91 1.83 -8.79 10.77
C ARG A 91 1.56 -7.35 10.38
N ASP A 92 0.37 -6.86 10.71
CA ASP A 92 0.06 -5.44 10.58
C ASP A 92 0.71 -4.65 11.73
N GLY A 93 0.46 -5.03 12.98
CA GLY A 93 1.16 -4.54 14.17
C GLY A 93 2.15 -5.55 14.76
N PRO A 94 3.12 -5.13 15.59
CA PRO A 94 4.06 -6.05 16.24
C PRO A 94 3.35 -7.08 17.14
N ASP A 95 2.27 -6.65 17.81
CA ASP A 95 1.51 -7.45 18.77
C ASP A 95 0.29 -8.15 18.14
N ASP A 96 0.07 -7.99 16.84
CA ASP A 96 -1.07 -8.63 16.17
C ASP A 96 -0.90 -10.15 16.12
N SER A 97 -1.93 -10.84 16.60
CA SER A 97 -1.99 -12.31 16.57
C SER A 97 -2.31 -12.86 15.18
N GLN A 98 -2.97 -12.06 14.33
CA GLN A 98 -3.36 -12.45 12.98
C GLN A 98 -2.32 -11.99 11.96
N LEU A 99 -2.05 -12.87 10.98
CA LEU A 99 -1.17 -12.56 9.86
C LEU A 99 -1.99 -12.10 8.66
N LEU A 100 -1.45 -11.12 7.94
CA LEU A 100 -1.85 -10.79 6.59
C LEU A 100 -1.10 -11.66 5.59
N PHE A 101 -1.71 -11.85 4.43
CA PHE A 101 -1.15 -12.57 3.30
C PHE A 101 -0.82 -11.58 2.19
N GLY A 102 0.43 -11.57 1.74
CA GLY A 102 0.86 -10.87 0.54
C GLY A 102 1.01 -11.85 -0.60
N PHE A 103 0.10 -11.81 -1.58
CA PHE A 103 0.23 -12.57 -2.83
C PHE A 103 1.05 -11.74 -3.80
N VAL A 104 2.27 -12.19 -4.10
CA VAL A 104 3.27 -11.41 -4.82
C VAL A 104 3.41 -11.94 -6.25
N LEU A 105 3.40 -11.01 -7.22
CA LEU A 105 3.94 -11.21 -8.56
C LEU A 105 5.17 -10.31 -8.71
N PHE A 106 6.34 -10.90 -8.65
CA PHE A 106 7.63 -10.24 -8.83
C PHE A 106 8.08 -10.36 -10.28
N ARG A 107 8.52 -9.25 -10.88
CA ARG A 107 9.13 -9.21 -12.20
C ARG A 107 10.58 -8.76 -12.09
N GLN A 108 11.46 -9.55 -12.69
CA GLN A 108 12.86 -9.20 -12.93
C GLN A 108 13.15 -9.24 -14.43
N GLN A 109 13.63 -8.13 -14.98
CA GLN A 109 14.01 -8.03 -16.38
C GLN A 109 15.33 -7.29 -16.50
N LYS A 110 16.22 -7.73 -17.41
CA LYS A 110 17.43 -6.96 -17.72
C LYS A 110 17.05 -5.61 -18.33
N ASP A 111 17.65 -4.56 -17.78
CA ASP A 111 17.42 -3.18 -18.20
C ASP A 111 18.73 -2.40 -18.08
N GLU A 112 19.41 -2.25 -19.22
CA GLU A 112 20.71 -1.58 -19.32
C GLU A 112 20.63 -0.07 -19.11
N SER A 113 19.42 0.51 -19.14
CA SER A 113 19.22 1.92 -18.80
C SER A 113 19.31 2.18 -17.29
N ARG A 114 19.23 1.13 -16.46
CA ARG A 114 19.35 1.24 -14.99
C ARG A 114 20.78 0.98 -14.55
N THR A 115 21.24 1.71 -13.53
CA THR A 115 22.60 1.60 -12.96
C THR A 115 22.98 0.18 -12.52
N ARG A 116 22.00 -0.64 -12.12
CA ARG A 116 22.20 -2.05 -11.71
C ARG A 116 22.02 -3.07 -12.85
N GLY A 117 21.59 -2.63 -14.04
CA GLY A 117 21.34 -3.51 -15.18
C GLY A 117 20.05 -4.33 -15.12
N TYR A 118 19.20 -4.15 -14.08
CA TYR A 118 17.95 -4.88 -13.93
C TYR A 118 16.81 -3.99 -13.44
N PHE A 119 15.63 -4.18 -14.00
CA PHE A 119 14.33 -3.75 -13.48
C PHE A 119 13.81 -4.81 -12.50
N GLN A 120 13.46 -4.38 -11.28
CA GLN A 120 12.93 -5.24 -10.23
C GLN A 120 11.70 -4.57 -9.61
N LYS A 121 10.54 -5.19 -9.76
CA LYS A 121 9.27 -4.64 -9.29
C LYS A 121 8.29 -5.74 -8.96
N ALA A 122 7.57 -5.59 -7.86
CA ALA A 122 6.55 -6.51 -7.42
C ALA A 122 5.17 -5.83 -7.36
N LEU A 123 4.15 -6.55 -7.81
CA LEU A 123 2.75 -6.28 -7.53
C LEU A 123 2.30 -7.22 -6.41
N VAL A 124 1.63 -6.69 -5.38
CA VAL A 124 1.21 -7.48 -4.22
C VAL A 124 -0.27 -7.27 -3.94
N LEU A 125 -1.04 -8.35 -3.77
CA LEU A 125 -2.37 -8.30 -3.19
C LEU A 125 -2.26 -8.61 -1.70
N VAL A 126 -2.70 -7.68 -0.87
CA VAL A 126 -2.72 -7.83 0.59
C VAL A 126 -4.11 -8.29 1.00
N SER A 127 -4.18 -9.45 1.66
CA SER A 127 -5.42 -10.09 2.07
C SER A 127 -5.41 -10.48 3.54
N THR A 128 -6.58 -10.44 4.19
CA THR A 128 -6.80 -11.08 5.49
C THR A 128 -7.06 -12.58 5.36
N GLU A 129 -7.47 -13.05 4.18
CA GLU A 129 -7.82 -14.44 3.90
C GLU A 129 -6.82 -15.13 2.97
N PRO A 130 -6.48 -16.42 3.22
CA PRO A 130 -5.52 -17.19 2.42
C PRO A 130 -6.15 -17.83 1.17
N TYR A 131 -6.88 -17.08 0.34
CA TYR A 131 -7.46 -17.60 -0.90
C TYR A 131 -6.41 -17.77 -2.01
N VAL A 132 -5.55 -18.79 -1.87
CA VAL A 132 -4.37 -19.05 -2.72
C VAL A 132 -4.73 -19.14 -4.19
N ASP A 133 -5.63 -20.04 -4.56
CA ASP A 133 -5.95 -20.29 -5.98
C ASP A 133 -6.64 -19.08 -6.63
N LEU A 134 -7.42 -18.32 -5.86
CA LEU A 134 -8.07 -17.11 -6.34
C LEU A 134 -7.03 -16.05 -6.68
N TYR A 135 -6.19 -15.70 -5.71
CA TYR A 135 -5.25 -14.60 -5.87
C TYR A 135 -4.07 -14.94 -6.78
N ASP A 136 -3.67 -16.22 -6.88
CA ASP A 136 -2.75 -16.69 -7.92
C ASP A 136 -3.30 -16.42 -9.32
N ARG A 137 -4.56 -16.81 -9.57
CA ARG A 137 -5.24 -16.56 -10.86
C ARG A 137 -5.43 -15.08 -11.14
N VAL A 138 -5.84 -14.31 -10.15
CA VAL A 138 -5.98 -12.85 -10.28
C VAL A 138 -4.66 -12.24 -10.72
N LEU A 139 -3.55 -12.56 -10.05
CA LEU A 139 -2.22 -12.06 -10.41
C LEU A 139 -1.80 -12.44 -11.83
N ARG A 140 -2.10 -13.66 -12.30
CA ARG A 140 -1.82 -14.07 -13.69
C ARG A 140 -2.57 -13.21 -14.71
N VAL A 141 -3.78 -12.76 -14.38
CA VAL A 141 -4.60 -11.93 -15.26
C VAL A 141 -4.17 -10.46 -15.19
N ILE A 142 -4.03 -9.89 -13.99
CA ILE A 142 -3.76 -8.46 -13.82
C ILE A 142 -2.28 -8.11 -13.99
N GLY A 143 -1.38 -9.08 -13.79
CA GLY A 143 0.07 -8.89 -13.86
C GLY A 143 0.56 -8.31 -15.19
N PRO A 144 0.26 -8.95 -16.34
CA PRO A 144 0.62 -8.42 -17.66
C PRO A 144 0.08 -7.01 -17.90
N LEU A 145 -1.14 -6.74 -17.46
CA LEU A 145 -1.77 -5.43 -17.58
C LEU A 145 -1.06 -4.37 -16.71
N PHE A 146 -0.78 -4.71 -15.46
CA PHE A 146 -0.08 -3.84 -14.51
C PHE A 146 1.32 -3.47 -15.00
N PHE A 147 2.11 -4.43 -15.48
CA PHE A 147 3.45 -4.11 -15.96
C PHE A 147 3.46 -3.39 -17.31
N LYS A 148 2.35 -3.42 -18.07
CA LYS A 148 2.19 -2.63 -19.30
C LYS A 148 1.72 -1.20 -19.05
N VAL A 149 0.78 -1.01 -18.12
CA VAL A 149 0.07 0.28 -17.90
C VAL A 149 0.54 1.01 -16.64
N GLY A 150 1.08 0.28 -15.67
CA GLY A 150 1.54 0.79 -14.38
C GLY A 150 0.42 0.94 -13.35
N GLN A 151 0.66 1.78 -12.34
CA GLN A 151 -0.18 1.92 -11.15
C GLN A 151 -1.62 2.41 -11.43
N LYS A 152 -1.89 2.95 -12.62
CA LYS A 152 -3.23 3.42 -13.02
C LYS A 152 -4.30 2.32 -12.99
N VAL A 153 -3.88 1.06 -13.07
CA VAL A 153 -4.81 -0.09 -13.07
C VAL A 153 -5.23 -0.52 -11.67
N LEU A 154 -4.53 -0.07 -10.62
CA LEU A 154 -4.75 -0.57 -9.25
C LEU A 154 -6.16 -0.27 -8.75
N ASP A 155 -6.66 0.93 -8.99
CA ASP A 155 -8.00 1.36 -8.59
C ASP A 155 -9.09 0.54 -9.30
N ALA A 156 -9.00 0.42 -10.62
CA ALA A 156 -9.93 -0.39 -11.40
C ALA A 156 -9.96 -1.86 -10.96
N VAL A 157 -8.79 -2.45 -10.68
CA VAL A 157 -8.69 -3.83 -10.20
C VAL A 157 -9.26 -3.98 -8.79
N TYR A 158 -8.90 -3.09 -7.86
CA TYR A 158 -9.39 -3.12 -6.48
C TYR A 158 -10.92 -3.06 -6.43
N ASN A 159 -11.50 -2.08 -7.12
CA ASN A 159 -12.94 -1.88 -7.17
C ASN A 159 -13.65 -3.04 -7.87
N ASN A 160 -13.04 -3.61 -8.93
CA ASN A 160 -13.60 -4.77 -9.59
C ASN A 160 -13.68 -5.98 -8.64
N ILE A 161 -12.60 -6.33 -7.94
CA ILE A 161 -12.59 -7.46 -6.99
C ILE A 161 -13.60 -7.24 -5.86
N ASN A 162 -13.68 -6.02 -5.33
CA ASN A 162 -14.63 -5.69 -4.26
C ASN A 162 -16.09 -5.65 -4.71
N SER A 163 -16.35 -5.59 -6.02
CA SER A 163 -17.70 -5.66 -6.59
C SER A 163 -18.21 -7.08 -6.84
N TRP A 164 -17.37 -8.11 -6.64
CA TRP A 164 -17.77 -9.49 -6.84
C TRP A 164 -18.77 -9.93 -5.76
N TYR A 165 -19.97 -10.35 -6.19
CA TYR A 165 -21.00 -10.87 -5.31
C TYR A 165 -20.76 -12.35 -4.99
N VAL A 166 -21.07 -12.75 -3.76
CA VAL A 166 -21.27 -14.17 -3.43
C VAL A 166 -22.68 -14.54 -3.87
N GLN A 167 -22.79 -15.44 -4.84
CA GLN A 167 -24.08 -16.05 -5.22
C GLN A 167 -24.52 -17.10 -4.22
#